data_AF-A0A368X7V4-F1
#
_entry.id   AF-A0A368X7V4-F1
#
_cell.length_a   1.000
_cell.length_b   1.000
_cell.length_c   1.000
_cell.angle_alpha   90.00
_cell.angle_beta   90.00
_cell.angle_gamma   90.00
#
_symmetry.space_group_name_H-M   'P 1'
#
loop_
_entity.id
_entity.type
_entity.pdbx_description
1 polymer ?
#
loop_
_entity_poly.entity_id
_entity_poly.type
_entity_poly.pdbx_seq_one_letter_code
_entity_poly.pdbx_strand_id
1 'polypeptide(L)'
;MWVILGIIAIIVTFINLYMYAAGKDYKLAMALGLSFTALTLCAEYSLVSDWVEVEDWAALMDVVPGMERALWFLTIVSILLNITPILLERKGKK
;
A
#
# COMPACT_ATOMS: atom_id res chain seq x y z
N MET A 1 0.29 -12.13 8.05
CA MET A 1 1.27 -11.06 8.31
C MET A 1 1.14 -9.85 7.36
N TRP A 2 0.26 -9.89 6.34
CA TRP A 2 0.05 -8.77 5.41
C TRP A 2 -0.43 -7.47 6.09
N VAL A 3 -1.32 -7.57 7.10
CA VAL A 3 -1.83 -6.39 7.85
C VAL A 3 -0.69 -5.56 8.45
N ILE A 4 0.35 -6.21 8.97
CA ILE A 4 1.52 -5.51 9.55
C ILE A 4 2.24 -4.71 8.47
N LEU A 5 2.47 -5.30 7.29
CA LEU A 5 3.07 -4.61 6.15
C LEU A 5 2.21 -3.44 5.69
N GLY A 6 0.88 -3.59 5.70
CA GLY A 6 -0.07 -2.53 5.37
C GLY A 6 -0.01 -1.36 6.35
N ILE A 7 0.07 -1.63 7.65
CA ILE A 7 0.24 -0.60 8.69
C ILE A 7 1.57 0.13 8.51
N ILE A 8 2.67 -0.59 8.24
CA ILE A 8 3.97 0.02 7.95
C ILE A 8 3.86 0.92 6.71
N ALA A 9 3.21 0.46 5.64
CA ALA A 9 2.99 1.25 4.43
C ALA A 9 2.26 2.57 4.74
N ILE A 10 1.22 2.53 5.57
CA ILE A 10 0.47 3.72 5.99
C ILE A 10 1.36 4.69 6.76
N ILE A 11 2.09 4.22 7.78
CA ILE A 11 2.99 5.05 8.60
C ILE A 11 4.04 5.72 7.71
N VAL A 12 4.69 4.95 6.84
CA VAL A 12 5.72 5.46 5.94
C VAL A 12 5.15 6.46 4.92
N THR A 13 3.91 6.26 4.46
CA THR A 13 3.20 7.22 3.60
C THR A 13 2.97 8.56 4.31
N PHE A 14 2.58 8.55 5.59
CA PHE A 14 2.47 9.79 6.37
C PHE A 14 3.83 10.46 6.59
N ILE A 15 4.89 9.69 6.81
CA ILE A 15 6.26 10.22 6.90
C ILE A 15 6.66 10.91 5.59
N ASN A 16 6.40 10.28 4.44
CA ASN A 16 6.62 10.87 3.11
C ASN A 16 5.94 12.25 2.98
N LEU A 17 4.63 12.33 3.27
CA LEU A 17 3.87 13.58 3.20
C LEU A 17 4.40 14.65 4.17
N TYR A 18 4.74 14.26 5.40
CA TYR A 18 5.32 15.17 6.38
C TYR A 18 6.70 15.70 5.94
N MET A 19 7.57 14.83 5.41
CA MET A 19 8.89 15.24 4.92
C MET A 19 8.76 16.25 3.78
N TYR A 20 7.84 16.04 2.85
CA TYR A 20 7.53 17.01 1.79
C TYR A 20 7.08 18.36 2.37
N ALA A 21 6.10 18.36 3.30
CA ALA A 21 5.60 19.57 3.93
C ALA A 21 6.70 20.32 4.73
N ALA A 22 7.66 19.60 5.28
CA ALA A 22 8.81 20.15 6.00
C ALA A 22 9.98 20.57 5.08
N GLY A 23 9.83 20.48 3.75
CA GLY A 23 10.88 20.81 2.78
C GLY A 23 12.08 19.84 2.80
N LYS A 24 11.90 18.62 3.33
CA LYS A 24 12.92 17.57 3.40
C LYS A 24 12.80 16.61 2.21
N ASP A 25 13.87 15.87 1.90
CA ASP A 25 13.85 14.88 0.81
C ASP A 25 12.98 13.67 1.16
N TYR A 26 11.79 13.62 0.57
CA TYR A 26 10.77 12.60 0.84
C TYR A 26 10.90 11.34 -0.02
N LYS A 27 11.76 11.33 -1.06
CA LYS A 27 11.75 10.30 -2.12
C LYS A 27 12.02 8.89 -1.60
N LEU A 28 12.88 8.74 -0.59
CA LEU A 28 13.14 7.44 0.03
C LEU A 28 11.91 6.94 0.80
N ALA A 29 11.26 7.81 1.58
CA ALA A 29 10.03 7.47 2.29
C ALA A 29 8.91 7.11 1.31
N MET A 30 8.77 7.86 0.20
CA MET A 30 7.86 7.52 -0.89
C MET A 30 8.12 6.12 -1.45
N ALA A 31 9.38 5.81 -1.81
CA ALA A 31 9.75 4.51 -2.36
C ALA A 31 9.46 3.38 -1.37
N LEU A 32 9.76 3.57 -0.09
CA LEU A 32 9.45 2.62 0.97
C LEU A 32 7.93 2.43 1.14
N GLY A 33 7.14 3.51 1.13
CA GLY A 33 5.68 3.44 1.26
C GLY A 33 5.03 2.60 0.16
N LEU A 34 5.46 2.83 -1.09
CA LEU A 34 5.04 2.01 -2.24
C LEU A 34 5.55 0.56 -2.15
N SER A 35 6.79 0.36 -1.69
CA SER A 35 7.36 -0.99 -1.55
C SER A 35 6.61 -1.82 -0.50
N PHE A 36 6.28 -1.24 0.65
CA PHE A 36 5.47 -1.92 1.66
C PHE A 36 4.03 -2.15 1.21
N THR A 37 3.47 -1.26 0.39
CA THR A 37 2.17 -1.49 -0.27
C THR A 37 2.24 -2.73 -1.17
N ALA A 38 3.27 -2.84 -2.02
CA ALA A 38 3.47 -3.99 -2.89
C ALA A 38 3.70 -5.29 -2.08
N LEU A 39 4.54 -5.24 -1.04
CA LEU A 39 4.77 -6.39 -0.16
C LEU A 39 3.50 -6.83 0.59
N THR A 40 2.61 -5.89 0.92
CA THR A 40 1.31 -6.20 1.51
C THR A 40 0.46 -7.04 0.56
N LEU A 41 0.39 -6.66 -0.72
CA LEU A 41 -0.33 -7.41 -1.75
C LEU A 41 0.30 -8.78 -1.99
N CYS A 42 1.64 -8.88 -2.04
CA CYS A 42 2.32 -10.18 -2.16
C CYS A 42 2.00 -11.09 -0.97
N ALA A 43 2.05 -10.57 0.25
CA ALA A 43 1.77 -11.34 1.45
C ALA A 43 0.29 -11.74 1.58
N GLU A 44 -0.63 -10.94 1.05
CA GLU A 44 -2.04 -11.32 0.98
C GLU A 44 -2.28 -12.37 -0.11
N TYR A 45 -1.65 -12.25 -1.28
CA TYR A 45 -1.72 -13.26 -2.32
C TYR A 45 -1.17 -14.61 -1.84
N SER A 46 -0.09 -14.61 -1.04
CA SER A 46 0.40 -15.84 -0.38
C SER A 46 -0.65 -16.45 0.57
N LEU A 47 -1.38 -15.64 1.33
CA LEU A 47 -2.47 -16.14 2.19
C LEU A 47 -3.58 -16.80 1.36
N VAL A 48 -3.96 -16.20 0.23
CA VAL A 48 -4.93 -16.79 -0.70
C VAL A 48 -4.42 -18.12 -1.27
N SER A 49 -3.12 -18.19 -1.61
CA SER A 49 -2.47 -19.42 -2.05
C SER A 49 -2.54 -20.52 -0.99
N ASP A 50 -2.27 -20.20 0.28
CA ASP A 50 -2.33 -21.16 1.39
C ASP A 50 -3.75 -21.76 1.52
N TRP A 51 -4.80 -20.94 1.36
CA TRP A 51 -6.19 -21.43 1.36
C TRP A 51 -6.52 -22.33 0.18
N VAL A 52 -5.96 -22.07 -1.00
CA VAL A 52 -6.11 -22.95 -2.17
C VAL A 52 -5.42 -24.29 -1.93
N GLU A 53 -4.21 -24.29 -1.37
CA GLU A 53 -3.44 -25.51 -1.11
C GLU A 53 -4.11 -26.47 -0.13
N VAL A 54 -4.83 -25.94 0.86
CA VAL A 54 -5.58 -26.74 1.84
C VAL A 54 -7.06 -26.91 1.47
N GLU A 55 -7.46 -26.51 0.26
CA GLU A 55 -8.82 -26.62 -0.28
C GLU A 55 -9.90 -25.91 0.57
N ASP A 56 -9.56 -24.80 1.23
CA ASP A 56 -10.50 -23.99 2.01
C ASP A 56 -11.34 -23.06 1.10
N TRP A 57 -12.18 -23.67 0.27
CA TRP A 57 -13.06 -22.96 -0.66
C TRP A 57 -14.07 -22.06 0.06
N ALA A 58 -14.45 -22.43 1.29
CA ALA A 58 -15.37 -21.64 2.09
C ALA A 58 -14.74 -20.29 2.47
N ALA A 59 -13.50 -20.29 2.97
CA ALA A 59 -12.77 -19.06 3.26
C ALA A 59 -12.54 -18.22 1.98
N LEU A 60 -12.21 -18.86 0.86
CA LEU A 60 -12.05 -18.16 -0.42
C LEU A 60 -13.33 -17.42 -0.84
N MET A 61 -14.49 -18.08 -0.77
CA MET A 61 -15.78 -17.49 -1.16
C MET A 61 -16.26 -16.39 -0.20
N ASP A 62 -16.03 -16.56 1.10
CA ASP A 62 -16.50 -15.62 2.14
C ASP A 62 -15.61 -14.37 2.23
N VAL A 63 -14.29 -14.54 2.14
CA VAL A 63 -13.33 -13.50 2.52
C VAL A 63 -12.73 -12.76 1.31
N VAL A 64 -12.31 -13.48 0.26
CA VAL A 64 -11.52 -12.89 -0.85
C VAL A 64 -12.27 -11.78 -1.58
N PRO A 65 -13.57 -11.90 -1.93
CA PRO A 65 -14.28 -10.83 -2.62
C PRO A 65 -14.41 -9.53 -1.81
N GLY A 66 -14.43 -9.63 -0.47
CA GLY A 66 -14.41 -8.47 0.42
C GLY A 66 -13.03 -7.83 0.48
N MET A 67 -12.00 -8.66 0.67
CA MET A 67 -10.61 -8.22 0.77
C MET A 67 -10.10 -7.59 -0.52
N GLU A 68 -10.39 -8.18 -1.69
CA GLU A 68 -9.97 -7.69 -3.01
C GLU A 68 -10.42 -6.24 -3.24
N ARG A 69 -11.71 -5.95 -2.99
CA ARG A 69 -12.26 -4.59 -3.13
C ARG A 69 -11.59 -3.60 -2.19
N ALA A 70 -11.32 -4.00 -0.95
CA ALA A 70 -10.65 -3.15 0.02
C ALA A 70 -9.18 -2.89 -0.38
N LEU A 71 -8.45 -3.91 -0.82
CA LEU A 71 -7.06 -3.80 -1.24
C LEU A 71 -6.90 -2.96 -2.50
N TRP A 72 -7.82 -3.05 -3.47
CA TRP A 72 -7.84 -2.16 -4.63
C TRP A 72 -7.96 -0.70 -4.20
N PHE A 73 -8.96 -0.40 -3.37
CA PHE A 73 -9.18 0.96 -2.89
C PHE A 73 -7.95 1.49 -2.12
N LEU A 74 -7.43 0.72 -1.19
CA LEU A 74 -6.27 1.11 -0.38
C LEU A 74 -5.00 1.26 -1.23
N THR A 75 -4.78 0.39 -2.21
CA THR A 75 -3.65 0.48 -3.14
C THR A 75 -3.72 1.76 -3.97
N ILE A 76 -4.89 2.09 -4.53
CA ILE A 76 -5.10 3.33 -5.28
C ILE A 76 -4.80 4.54 -4.39
N VAL A 77 -5.36 4.57 -3.18
CA VAL A 77 -5.10 5.65 -2.21
C VAL A 77 -3.62 5.76 -1.88
N SER A 78 -2.94 4.64 -1.61
CA SER A 78 -1.50 4.62 -1.31
C SER A 78 -0.67 5.18 -2.45
N ILE A 79 -0.95 4.78 -3.70
CA ILE A 79 -0.26 5.29 -4.89
C ILE A 79 -0.47 6.80 -5.02
N LEU A 80 -1.72 7.26 -4.92
CA LEU A 80 -2.05 8.68 -5.03
C LEU A 80 -1.33 9.51 -3.95
N LEU A 81 -1.40 9.10 -2.69
CA LEU A 81 -0.75 9.80 -1.58
C LEU A 81 0.77 9.82 -1.74
N ASN A 82 1.38 8.68 -2.08
CA ASN A 82 2.83 8.61 -2.17
C ASN A 82 3.40 9.45 -3.33
N ILE A 83 2.68 9.53 -4.46
CA ILE A 83 3.11 10.30 -5.63
C ILE A 83 2.74 11.80 -5.52
N THR A 84 1.82 12.17 -4.61
CA THR A 84 1.35 13.55 -4.43
C THR A 84 2.48 14.58 -4.30
N PRO A 85 3.51 14.38 -3.44
CA PRO A 85 4.65 15.29 -3.36
C PRO A 85 5.33 15.59 -4.70
N ILE A 86 5.55 14.57 -5.55
CA ILE A 86 6.15 14.76 -6.89
C ILE A 86 5.24 15.62 -7.77
N LEU A 87 3.93 15.41 -7.72
CA LEU A 87 2.98 16.18 -8.51
C LEU A 87 2.94 17.65 -8.09
N LEU A 88 3.03 17.91 -6.78
CA LEU A 88 3.08 19.27 -6.24
C LEU A 88 4.39 19.98 -6.58
N GLU A 89 5.54 19.30 -6.47
CA GLU A 89 6.84 19.84 -6.93
C GLU A 89 6.82 20.21 -8.41
N ARG A 90 6.19 19.40 -9.26
CA ARG A 90 6.08 19.69 -10.69
C ARG A 90 5.16 20.87 -10.99
N LYS A 91 4.08 21.06 -10.22
CA LYS A 91 3.18 22.20 -10.36
C LYS A 91 3.83 23.52 -9.96
N GLY A 92 4.64 23.54 -8.90
CA GLY A 92 5.33 24.75 -8.42
C GLY A 92 6.53 25.19 -9.27
N LYS A 93 6.96 24.37 -10.24
CA LYS A 93 8.03 24.71 -11.20
C LYS A 93 7.51 25.33 -12.51
N LYS A 94 6.19 25.39 -12.69
CA LYS A 94 5.55 26.17 -13.77
C LYS A 94 5.30 27.59 -13.29
#